data_AF-A0A1S6HD30-F1
#
_entry.id   AF-A0A1S6HD30-F1
#
_cell.length_a   1.000
_cell.length_b   1.000
_cell.length_c   1.000
_cell.angle_alpha   90.00
_cell.angle_beta   90.00
_cell.angle_gamma   90.00
#
_symmetry.space_group_name_H-M   'P 1'
#
loop_
_entity.id
_entity.type
_entity.pdbx_description
1 polymer ?
#
loop_
_entity_poly.entity_id
_entity_poly.type
_entity_poly.pdbx_seq_one_letter_code
_entity_poly.pdbx_strand_id
1 'polypeptide(L)'
;MLHSSVVSLNSNRNADSNRLNVNGNNWNDNNNGYAFGMALASRTKMKTYKNLYRQICSLDNLVLAWRKARKGKTQRDYVIEFERDLKKNLLDLQYELITRTYQPKPLTTFILRDPKTRKISKSDFRDRIIHHAIVNILEPIFDKTFIYDSCANRKGKGNLFALKRFDKFKQKVAENGKLKSFLNNNQVKGYCLKADIKHYFDEVNHDILLQIIKRKINDDKTIWLISQILNNSANSRTQRERERE
;
A
#
# COMPACT_ATOMS: atom_id res chain seq x y z
N MET A 1 -12.64 -4.58 -61.55
CA MET A 1 -13.04 -3.21 -61.92
C MET A 1 -13.48 -2.47 -60.65
N LEU A 2 -13.14 -1.17 -60.56
CA LEU A 2 -13.50 -0.19 -59.51
C LEU A 2 -12.67 -0.35 -58.20
N HIS A 3 -11.52 0.31 -58.03
CA HIS A 3 -11.28 1.74 -57.73
C HIS A 3 -12.16 2.28 -56.59
N SER A 4 -11.55 2.69 -55.47
CA SER A 4 -11.40 4.11 -55.10
C SER A 4 -11.16 4.35 -53.59
N SER A 5 -10.17 5.22 -53.34
CA SER A 5 -10.16 6.31 -52.35
C SER A 5 -9.93 6.08 -50.85
N VAL A 6 -8.72 6.49 -50.48
CA VAL A 6 -8.34 7.36 -49.36
C VAL A 6 -9.45 8.32 -48.92
N VAL A 7 -9.77 8.31 -47.61
CA VAL A 7 -10.37 9.47 -46.92
C VAL A 7 -9.68 9.65 -45.57
N SER A 8 -9.00 10.79 -45.45
CA SER A 8 -8.56 11.40 -44.21
C SER A 8 -9.76 11.89 -43.40
N LEU A 9 -9.82 11.58 -42.11
CA LEU A 9 -10.62 12.37 -41.17
C LEU A 9 -9.81 12.70 -39.91
N ASN A 10 -9.52 13.98 -39.86
CA ASN A 10 -8.93 14.76 -38.81
C ASN A 10 -9.76 14.62 -37.52
N SER A 11 -9.15 14.27 -36.40
CA SER A 11 -9.72 14.57 -35.07
C SER A 11 -8.64 15.15 -34.17
N ASN A 12 -8.57 16.48 -34.26
CA ASN A 12 -7.84 17.36 -33.38
C ASN A 12 -8.37 17.19 -31.94
N ARG A 13 -7.53 16.68 -31.05
CA ARG A 13 -7.67 16.87 -29.60
C ARG A 13 -6.32 17.25 -29.03
N ASN A 14 -6.07 18.55 -29.05
CA ASN A 14 -5.13 19.20 -28.14
C ASN A 14 -5.48 18.79 -26.69
N ALA A 15 -4.56 18.07 -26.06
CA ALA A 15 -4.47 18.00 -24.62
C ALA A 15 -3.01 18.27 -24.28
N ASP A 16 -2.76 19.53 -23.95
CA ASP A 16 -1.45 20.09 -23.72
C ASP A 16 -0.64 19.28 -22.71
N SER A 17 0.60 19.09 -23.14
CA SER A 17 1.69 18.41 -22.48
C SER A 17 2.23 19.22 -21.30
N ASN A 18 1.76 18.96 -20.08
CA ASN A 18 2.56 19.23 -18.88
C ASN A 18 3.47 18.03 -18.58
N ARG A 19 4.52 17.89 -19.39
CA ARG A 19 5.69 17.06 -19.09
C ARG A 19 6.85 17.98 -18.73
N LEU A 20 7.07 18.18 -17.43
CA LEU A 20 8.33 18.75 -16.95
C LEU A 20 9.45 17.74 -17.25
N ASN A 21 10.21 18.04 -18.29
CA ASN A 21 11.43 17.35 -18.67
C ASN A 21 12.57 17.94 -17.84
N VAL A 22 13.00 17.25 -16.78
CA VAL A 22 14.21 17.63 -16.03
C VAL A 22 15.39 16.93 -16.71
N ASN A 23 16.03 17.62 -17.65
CA ASN A 23 17.28 17.20 -18.25
C ASN A 23 18.43 17.66 -17.33
N GLY A 24 19.11 16.73 -16.69
CA GLY A 24 20.11 16.99 -15.64
C GLY A 24 21.54 17.16 -16.15
N ASN A 25 21.75 17.98 -17.19
CA ASN A 25 23.09 18.33 -17.67
C ASN A 25 23.26 19.85 -17.68
N ASN A 26 23.66 20.43 -16.56
CA ASN A 26 24.50 21.63 -16.58
C ASN A 26 25.23 21.79 -15.23
N TRP A 27 26.53 21.52 -15.21
CA TRP A 27 27.45 22.06 -14.22
C TRP A 27 27.80 23.47 -14.69
N ASN A 28 27.12 24.48 -14.16
CA ASN A 28 27.68 25.82 -14.09
C ASN A 28 26.98 26.60 -12.97
N ASP A 29 27.78 27.11 -12.04
CA ASP A 29 27.35 28.01 -11.00
C ASP A 29 26.74 29.27 -11.62
N ASN A 30 25.49 29.58 -11.26
CA ASN A 30 25.09 30.95 -10.94
C ASN A 30 23.72 31.00 -10.28
N ASN A 31 23.74 31.58 -9.10
CA ASN A 31 22.63 31.94 -8.24
C ASN A 31 21.54 32.72 -9.00
N ASN A 32 20.30 32.22 -9.01
CA ASN A 32 19.11 33.04 -9.24
C ASN A 32 17.82 32.31 -8.84
N GLY A 33 17.26 32.69 -7.69
CA GLY A 33 15.82 32.95 -7.46
C GLY A 33 14.75 31.85 -7.59
N TYR A 34 14.98 30.76 -8.32
CA TYR A 34 13.93 29.79 -8.65
C TYR A 34 13.66 28.74 -7.57
N ALA A 35 14.57 28.54 -6.62
CA ALA A 35 14.38 27.61 -5.51
C ALA A 35 13.44 28.17 -4.42
N PHE A 36 13.32 29.50 -4.31
CA PHE A 36 12.52 30.14 -3.26
C PHE A 36 11.02 30.23 -3.62
N GLY A 37 10.68 30.29 -4.91
CA GLY A 37 9.29 30.33 -5.39
C GLY A 37 8.49 29.03 -5.17
N MET A 38 9.17 27.88 -5.12
CA MET A 38 8.54 26.58 -4.86
C MET A 38 8.23 26.33 -3.37
N ALA A 39 8.94 27.01 -2.46
CA ALA A 39 8.74 26.88 -1.01
C ALA A 39 7.50 27.65 -0.51
N LEU A 40 6.98 28.58 -1.31
CA LEU A 40 5.81 29.42 -1.01
C LEU A 40 4.55 29.01 -1.79
N ALA A 41 4.62 27.92 -2.57
CA ALA A 41 3.44 27.31 -3.15
C ALA A 41 2.62 26.65 -2.03
N SER A 42 1.69 27.43 -1.46
CA SER A 42 0.50 27.00 -0.71
C SER A 42 0.69 25.74 0.12
N ARG A 43 0.70 25.87 1.46
CA ARG A 43 0.32 24.78 2.38
C ARG A 43 -1.07 24.29 1.94
N THR A 44 -1.10 23.43 0.94
CA THR A 44 -2.32 22.95 0.31
C THR A 44 -2.92 22.07 1.38
N LYS A 45 -3.96 22.59 2.03
CA LYS A 45 -4.59 21.97 3.18
C LYS A 45 -4.90 20.52 2.80
N MET A 46 -4.10 19.59 3.33
CA MET A 46 -4.25 18.18 2.94
C MET A 46 -5.66 17.74 3.32
N LYS A 47 -6.38 17.17 2.35
CA LYS A 47 -7.72 16.64 2.62
C LYS A 47 -7.65 15.59 3.72
N THR A 48 -8.32 15.87 4.83
CA THR A 48 -8.50 14.96 5.96
C THR A 48 -9.87 14.31 5.90
N TYR A 49 -9.96 13.06 6.36
CA TYR A 49 -11.21 12.30 6.40
C TYR A 49 -11.68 12.12 7.84
N LYS A 50 -12.99 12.29 8.06
CA LYS A 50 -13.66 12.17 9.36
C LYS A 50 -14.77 11.11 9.27
N ASN A 51 -15.30 10.67 10.41
CA ASN A 51 -16.43 9.75 10.50
C ASN A 51 -16.23 8.43 9.72
N LEU A 52 -14.98 7.95 9.67
CA LEU A 52 -14.63 6.69 9.04
C LEU A 52 -14.97 5.51 9.94
N TYR A 53 -14.90 5.70 11.25
CA TYR A 53 -15.15 4.64 12.23
C TYR A 53 -16.54 4.04 12.09
N ARG A 54 -17.56 4.90 11.89
CA ARG A 54 -18.95 4.46 11.64
C ARG A 54 -19.04 3.55 10.41
N GLN A 55 -18.29 3.86 9.36
CA GLN A 55 -18.26 3.04 8.13
C GLN A 55 -17.55 1.71 8.38
N ILE A 56 -16.44 1.74 9.13
CA ILE A 56 -15.70 0.54 9.53
C ILE A 56 -16.62 -0.43 10.29
N CYS A 57 -17.38 0.08 11.26
CA CYS A 57 -18.28 -0.70 12.13
C CYS A 57 -19.61 -1.10 11.47
N SER A 58 -19.91 -0.63 10.25
CA SER A 58 -21.17 -0.98 9.59
C SER A 58 -21.24 -2.48 9.33
N LEU A 59 -22.42 -3.08 9.56
CA LEU A 59 -22.60 -4.52 9.39
C LEU A 59 -22.31 -4.94 7.94
N ASP A 60 -22.72 -4.13 6.97
CA ASP A 60 -22.43 -4.36 5.55
C ASP A 60 -20.92 -4.41 5.27
N ASN A 61 -20.14 -3.51 5.88
CA ASN A 61 -18.68 -3.53 5.74
C ASN A 61 -18.07 -4.76 6.44
N LEU A 62 -18.58 -5.16 7.60
CA LEU A 62 -18.13 -6.36 8.30
C LEU A 62 -18.43 -7.64 7.51
N VAL A 63 -19.61 -7.73 6.89
CA VAL A 63 -19.96 -8.83 5.96
C VAL A 63 -19.02 -8.84 4.76
N LEU A 64 -18.76 -7.68 4.15
CA LEU A 64 -17.79 -7.57 3.05
C LEU A 64 -16.39 -7.99 3.50
N ALA A 65 -15.98 -7.57 4.69
CA ALA A 65 -14.67 -7.90 5.26
C ALA A 65 -14.54 -9.40 5.55
N TRP A 66 -15.58 -10.05 6.07
CA TRP A 66 -15.65 -11.50 6.23
C TRP A 66 -15.50 -12.24 4.89
N ARG A 67 -16.24 -11.81 3.85
CA ARG A 67 -16.11 -12.37 2.50
C ARG A 67 -14.68 -12.27 1.96
N LYS A 68 -13.99 -11.16 2.23
CA LYS A 68 -12.58 -10.98 1.84
C LYS A 68 -11.64 -11.85 2.68
N ALA A 69 -11.86 -11.93 3.99
CA ALA A 69 -11.03 -12.70 4.92
C ALA A 69 -11.04 -14.21 4.63
N ARG A 70 -12.22 -14.76 4.27
CA ARG A 70 -12.42 -16.20 3.96
C ARG A 70 -11.97 -16.61 2.56
N LYS A 71 -11.78 -15.66 1.63
CA LYS A 71 -11.54 -15.96 0.21
C LYS A 71 -10.33 -16.91 0.06
N GLY A 72 -10.57 -18.05 -0.60
CA GLY A 72 -9.56 -19.10 -0.80
C GLY A 72 -9.21 -19.94 0.44
N LYS A 73 -9.96 -19.80 1.54
CA LYS A 73 -9.69 -20.45 2.84
C LYS A 73 -10.97 -21.06 3.46
N THR A 74 -12.01 -21.28 2.66
CA THR A 74 -13.33 -21.72 3.13
C THR A 74 -13.30 -23.06 3.86
N GLN A 75 -12.37 -23.95 3.51
CA GLN A 75 -12.22 -25.27 4.12
C GLN A 75 -11.30 -25.31 5.35
N ARG A 76 -10.93 -24.16 5.91
CA ARG A 76 -10.07 -24.11 7.10
C ARG A 76 -10.95 -24.13 8.35
N ASP A 77 -10.56 -24.91 9.35
CA ASP A 77 -11.34 -25.10 10.59
C ASP A 77 -11.73 -23.78 11.25
N TYR A 78 -10.81 -22.82 11.36
CA TYR A 78 -11.09 -21.51 11.94
C TYR A 78 -12.13 -20.68 11.16
N VAL A 79 -12.32 -20.95 9.86
CA VAL A 79 -13.37 -20.30 9.06
C VAL A 79 -14.69 -21.02 9.30
N ILE A 80 -14.67 -22.36 9.23
CA ILE A 80 -15.84 -23.20 9.44
C ILE A 80 -16.43 -22.96 10.83
N GLU A 81 -15.59 -22.93 11.87
CA GLU A 81 -15.97 -22.67 13.25
C GLU A 81 -16.63 -21.31 13.42
N PHE A 82 -16.03 -20.25 12.86
CA PHE A 82 -16.63 -18.91 12.89
C PHE A 82 -17.95 -18.84 12.11
N GLU A 83 -18.09 -19.62 11.04
CA GLU A 83 -19.27 -19.64 10.19
C GLU A 83 -20.43 -20.47 10.78
N ARG A 84 -20.20 -21.30 11.80
CA ARG A 84 -21.25 -22.05 12.52
C ARG A 84 -22.38 -21.14 13.01
N ASP A 85 -22.02 -19.97 13.53
CA ASP A 85 -22.97 -18.91 13.87
C ASP A 85 -22.48 -17.56 13.33
N LEU A 86 -22.42 -17.46 12.00
CA LEU A 86 -21.91 -16.28 11.31
C LEU A 86 -22.62 -14.99 11.74
N LYS A 87 -23.96 -15.04 11.86
CA LYS A 87 -24.76 -13.85 12.18
C LYS A 87 -24.43 -13.35 13.58
N LYS A 88 -24.46 -14.23 14.58
CA LYS A 88 -24.12 -13.85 15.96
C LYS A 88 -22.69 -13.35 16.05
N ASN A 89 -21.73 -14.07 15.47
CA ASN A 89 -20.32 -13.70 15.53
C ASN A 89 -20.02 -12.32 14.90
N LEU A 90 -20.70 -11.96 13.81
CA LEU A 90 -20.57 -10.63 13.21
C LEU A 90 -21.26 -9.54 14.02
N LEU A 91 -22.42 -9.83 14.61
CA LEU A 91 -23.12 -8.88 15.51
C LEU A 91 -22.34 -8.64 16.80
N ASP A 92 -21.75 -9.69 17.38
CA ASP A 92 -20.89 -9.60 18.56
C ASP A 92 -19.67 -8.72 18.24
N LEU A 93 -18.99 -8.96 17.12
CA LEU A 93 -17.89 -8.09 16.66
C LEU A 93 -18.34 -6.64 16.45
N GLN A 94 -19.50 -6.44 15.82
CA GLN A 94 -20.03 -5.09 15.62
C GLN A 94 -20.30 -4.40 16.96
N TYR A 95 -20.92 -5.10 17.90
CA TYR A 95 -21.22 -4.58 19.23
C TYR A 95 -19.95 -4.19 19.97
N GLU A 96 -18.92 -5.03 19.96
CA GLU A 96 -17.63 -4.73 20.57
C GLU A 96 -16.96 -3.50 19.95
N LEU A 97 -17.08 -3.30 18.63
CA LEU A 97 -16.57 -2.10 17.97
C LEU A 97 -17.38 -0.86 18.39
N ILE A 98 -18.71 -0.92 18.33
CA ILE A 98 -19.57 0.22 18.70
C ILE A 98 -19.33 0.64 20.15
N THR A 99 -19.20 -0.33 21.06
CA THR A 99 -18.94 -0.10 22.48
C THR A 99 -17.47 0.15 22.82
N ARG A 100 -16.56 -0.01 21.85
CA ARG A 100 -15.09 0.12 21.99
C ARG A 100 -14.49 -0.84 23.03
N THR A 101 -15.08 -2.02 23.17
CA THR A 101 -14.57 -3.11 24.03
C THR A 101 -13.75 -4.14 23.26
N TYR A 102 -13.71 -4.02 21.92
CA TYR A 102 -12.90 -4.91 21.07
C TYR A 102 -11.43 -4.91 21.49
N GLN A 103 -10.90 -6.12 21.73
CA GLN A 103 -9.48 -6.38 21.92
C GLN A 103 -9.04 -7.51 20.98
N PRO A 104 -7.98 -7.30 20.17
CA PRO A 104 -7.45 -8.35 19.32
C PRO A 104 -7.00 -9.57 20.14
N LYS A 105 -7.21 -10.78 19.62
CA LYS A 105 -6.70 -11.99 20.26
C LYS A 105 -5.17 -12.11 20.09
N PRO A 106 -4.49 -12.85 20.98
CA PRO A 106 -3.06 -13.09 20.86
C PRO A 106 -2.67 -13.70 19.52
N LEU A 107 -1.54 -13.24 18.95
CA LEU A 107 -1.03 -13.74 17.68
C LEU A 107 -0.44 -15.16 17.84
N THR A 108 -0.86 -16.09 16.98
CA THR A 108 -0.22 -17.41 16.91
C THR A 108 1.00 -17.33 16.01
N THR A 109 2.16 -17.80 16.48
CA THR A 109 3.40 -17.74 15.69
C THR A 109 3.87 -19.12 15.26
N PHE A 110 4.31 -19.25 14.01
CA PHE A 110 4.89 -20.47 13.47
C PHE A 110 6.04 -20.13 12.52
N ILE A 111 6.91 -21.12 12.25
CA ILE A 111 8.05 -20.96 11.34
C ILE A 111 7.67 -21.61 10.01
N LEU A 112 7.71 -20.82 8.93
CA LEU A 112 7.62 -21.31 7.57
C LEU A 112 9.01 -21.37 6.96
N ARG A 113 9.33 -22.46 6.26
CA ARG A 113 10.62 -22.65 5.58
C ARG A 113 10.36 -22.81 4.08
N ASP A 114 10.18 -21.70 3.34
CA ASP A 114 10.25 -21.77 1.86
C ASP A 114 10.34 -20.42 1.13
N PRO A 115 11.31 -20.19 0.20
CA PRO A 115 12.67 -20.74 0.15
C PRO A 115 13.59 -20.17 1.26
N LYS A 116 13.07 -19.22 2.05
CA LYS A 116 13.75 -18.57 3.18
C LYS A 116 12.94 -18.82 4.44
N THR A 117 13.60 -19.12 5.56
CA THR A 117 12.96 -19.23 6.87
C THR A 117 12.30 -17.90 7.26
N ARG A 118 11.00 -17.93 7.54
CA ARG A 118 10.20 -16.79 7.98
C ARG A 118 9.41 -17.17 9.21
N LYS A 119 9.58 -16.41 10.29
CA LYS A 119 8.69 -16.45 11.44
C LYS A 119 7.43 -15.69 11.06
N ILE A 120 6.28 -16.37 11.03
CA ILE A 120 4.98 -15.80 10.66
C ILE A 120 4.11 -15.76 11.90
N SER A 121 3.63 -14.56 12.24
CA SER A 121 2.58 -14.37 13.24
C SER A 121 1.24 -14.21 12.53
N LYS A 122 0.30 -15.11 12.80
CA LYS A 122 -1.07 -15.06 12.27
C LYS A 122 -2.04 -14.57 13.35
N SER A 123 -2.95 -13.68 12.96
CA SER A 123 -4.07 -13.26 13.80
C SER A 123 -5.22 -14.26 13.73
N ASP A 124 -6.09 -14.25 14.75
CA ASP A 124 -7.34 -15.00 14.74
C ASP A 124 -8.18 -14.63 13.51
N PHE A 125 -9.10 -15.51 13.11
CA PHE A 125 -10.00 -15.23 11.99
C PHE A 125 -10.87 -14.00 12.25
N ARG A 126 -11.38 -13.81 13.47
CA ARG A 126 -12.19 -12.65 13.85
C ARG A 126 -11.42 -11.33 13.65
N ASP A 127 -10.15 -11.30 14.03
CA ASP A 127 -9.31 -10.10 13.93
C ASP A 127 -8.98 -9.79 12.47
N ARG A 128 -8.79 -10.84 11.64
CA ARG A 128 -8.61 -10.67 10.19
C ARG A 128 -9.83 -10.03 9.52
N ILE A 129 -11.05 -10.29 10.01
CA ILE A 129 -12.26 -9.59 9.55
C ILE A 129 -12.12 -8.10 9.87
N ILE A 130 -11.72 -7.74 11.09
CA ILE A 130 -11.51 -6.33 11.47
C ILE A 130 -10.41 -5.67 10.63
N HIS A 131 -9.30 -6.36 10.37
CA HIS A 131 -8.25 -5.85 9.48
C HIS A 131 -8.80 -5.53 8.09
N HIS A 132 -9.58 -6.44 7.50
CA HIS A 132 -10.24 -6.19 6.22
C HIS A 132 -11.27 -5.05 6.28
N ALA A 133 -12.01 -4.93 7.38
CA ALA A 133 -12.99 -3.86 7.57
C ALA A 133 -12.34 -2.47 7.57
N ILE A 134 -11.16 -2.35 8.21
CA ILE A 134 -10.34 -1.13 8.19
C ILE A 134 -9.81 -0.88 6.79
N VAL A 135 -9.21 -1.89 6.16
CA VAL A 135 -8.60 -1.77 4.82
C VAL A 135 -9.65 -1.37 3.78
N ASN A 136 -10.88 -1.88 3.85
CA ASN A 136 -11.97 -1.51 2.93
C ASN A 136 -12.20 0.00 2.86
N ILE A 137 -12.09 0.69 4.01
CA ILE A 137 -12.35 2.12 4.14
C ILE A 137 -11.09 2.94 3.89
N LEU A 138 -9.92 2.48 4.37
CA LEU A 138 -8.67 3.23 4.28
C LEU A 138 -7.94 3.05 2.94
N GLU A 139 -8.00 1.88 2.31
CA GLU A 139 -7.30 1.60 1.04
C GLU A 139 -7.65 2.65 -0.05
N PRO A 140 -8.92 3.00 -0.33
CA PRO A 140 -9.25 3.98 -1.37
C PRO A 140 -8.77 5.41 -1.07
N ILE A 141 -8.48 5.71 0.20
CA ILE A 141 -7.98 7.01 0.65
C ILE A 141 -6.47 7.07 0.42
N PHE A 142 -5.73 6.07 0.90
CA PHE A 142 -4.27 6.05 0.83
C PHE A 142 -3.75 5.66 -0.57
N ASP A 143 -4.45 4.83 -1.32
CA ASP A 143 -3.99 4.38 -2.64
C ASP A 143 -3.77 5.54 -3.61
N LYS A 144 -4.58 6.60 -3.49
CA LYS A 144 -4.48 7.85 -4.27
C LYS A 144 -3.26 8.69 -3.93
N THR A 145 -2.60 8.41 -2.80
CA THR A 145 -1.47 9.19 -2.29
C THR A 145 -0.12 8.56 -2.60
N PHE A 146 -0.10 7.27 -2.93
CA PHE A 146 1.14 6.59 -3.26
C PHE A 146 1.70 7.09 -4.59
N ILE A 147 3.03 7.20 -4.64
CA ILE A 147 3.74 7.44 -5.89
C ILE A 147 3.39 6.37 -6.93
N TYR A 148 3.46 6.76 -8.20
CA TYR A 148 3.07 5.89 -9.31
C TYR A 148 3.83 4.57 -9.36
N ASP A 149 5.10 4.60 -8.95
CA ASP A 149 6.05 3.49 -8.94
C ASP A 149 5.97 2.59 -7.69
N SER A 150 5.07 2.90 -6.74
CA SER A 150 4.80 2.00 -5.61
C SER A 150 4.00 0.79 -6.09
N CYS A 151 4.59 -0.40 -5.97
CA CYS A 151 4.10 -1.65 -6.54
C CYS A 151 3.45 -2.60 -5.52
N ALA A 152 4.00 -2.66 -4.30
CA ALA A 152 3.64 -3.65 -3.31
C ALA A 152 2.20 -3.49 -2.81
N ASN A 153 1.48 -4.62 -2.66
CA ASN A 153 0.14 -4.69 -2.06
C ASN A 153 -0.92 -3.77 -2.69
N ARG A 154 -0.78 -3.45 -3.98
CA ARG A 154 -1.71 -2.59 -4.72
C ARG A 154 -2.34 -3.32 -5.90
N LYS A 155 -3.63 -3.10 -6.12
CA LYS A 155 -4.37 -3.72 -7.23
C LYS A 155 -3.78 -3.26 -8.57
N GLY A 156 -3.50 -4.22 -9.46
CA GLY A 156 -2.94 -3.94 -10.79
C GLY A 156 -1.46 -3.54 -10.82
N LYS A 157 -0.74 -3.60 -9.69
CA LYS A 157 0.64 -3.07 -9.55
C LYS A 157 1.69 -4.13 -9.16
N GLY A 158 1.41 -5.41 -9.39
CA GLY A 158 2.31 -6.52 -9.04
C GLY A 158 3.61 -6.61 -9.87
N ASN A 159 4.29 -7.76 -9.80
CA ASN A 159 5.62 -7.97 -10.42
C ASN A 159 5.71 -7.55 -11.89
N LEU A 160 4.70 -7.89 -12.69
CA LEU A 160 4.68 -7.53 -14.11
C LEU A 160 4.70 -6.02 -14.33
N PHE A 161 4.00 -5.24 -13.48
CA PHE A 161 4.03 -3.79 -13.55
C PHE A 161 5.43 -3.27 -13.19
N ALA A 162 6.04 -3.80 -12.11
CA ALA A 162 7.39 -3.42 -11.68
C ALA A 162 8.44 -3.68 -12.78
N LEU A 163 8.38 -4.84 -13.45
CA LEU A 163 9.27 -5.18 -14.56
C LEU A 163 9.11 -4.21 -15.75
N LYS A 164 7.87 -3.92 -16.15
CA LYS A 164 7.59 -2.93 -17.22
C LYS A 164 8.11 -1.54 -16.86
N ARG A 165 8.02 -1.14 -15.59
CA ARG A 165 8.56 0.15 -15.11
C ARG A 165 10.08 0.15 -15.12
N PHE A 166 10.70 -0.93 -14.67
CA PHE A 166 12.15 -1.11 -14.74
C PHE A 166 12.66 -1.02 -16.19
N ASP A 167 12.02 -1.72 -17.12
CA ASP A 167 12.39 -1.65 -18.54
C ASP A 167 12.26 -0.24 -19.11
N LYS A 168 11.22 0.51 -18.70
CA LYS A 168 11.07 1.91 -19.11
C LYS A 168 12.20 2.79 -18.57
N PHE A 169 12.64 2.59 -17.33
CA PHE A 169 13.79 3.32 -16.77
C PHE A 169 15.09 2.93 -17.46
N LYS A 170 15.29 1.63 -17.73
CA LYS A 170 16.43 1.10 -18.50
C LYS A 170 16.51 1.73 -19.89
N GLN A 171 15.39 1.82 -20.61
CA GLN A 171 15.34 2.47 -21.93
C GLN A 171 15.69 3.96 -21.87
N LYS A 172 15.25 4.69 -20.83
CA LYS A 172 15.62 6.09 -20.64
C LYS A 172 17.13 6.27 -20.44
N VAL A 173 17.74 5.42 -19.61
CA VAL A 173 19.20 5.43 -19.39
C VAL A 173 19.95 5.09 -20.68
N ALA A 174 19.39 4.22 -21.52
CA ALA A 174 19.93 3.87 -22.84
C ALA A 174 19.74 4.94 -23.93
N GLU A 175 19.16 6.10 -23.60
CA GLU A 175 18.68 7.09 -24.57
C GLU A 175 17.78 6.49 -25.67
N ASN A 176 16.89 5.57 -25.29
CA ASN A 176 16.05 4.78 -26.19
C ASN A 176 16.84 3.97 -27.24
N GLY A 177 18.03 3.50 -26.89
CA GLY A 177 18.88 2.69 -27.75
C GLY A 177 19.85 3.49 -28.63
N LYS A 178 19.99 4.80 -28.40
CA LYS A 178 21.04 5.63 -29.02
C LYS A 178 22.41 5.36 -28.41
N LEU A 179 22.46 5.05 -27.11
CA LEU A 179 23.66 4.61 -26.41
C LEU A 179 23.89 3.10 -26.68
N LYS A 180 24.29 2.74 -27.91
CA LYS A 180 24.79 1.39 -28.20
C LYS A 180 26.24 1.28 -27.74
N SER A 181 26.53 0.31 -26.88
CA SER A 181 27.92 -0.03 -26.55
C SER A 181 28.65 -0.46 -27.82
N PHE A 182 29.82 0.15 -28.10
CA PHE A 182 30.70 -0.21 -29.22
C PHE A 182 31.07 -1.70 -29.26
N LEU A 183 30.92 -2.40 -28.13
CA LEU A 183 31.37 -3.79 -27.97
C LEU A 183 30.27 -4.82 -28.19
N ASN A 184 28.96 -4.48 -28.08
CA ASN A 184 27.85 -5.43 -28.28
C ASN A 184 26.50 -4.69 -28.43
N ASN A 185 25.71 -5.05 -29.45
CA ASN A 185 24.46 -4.38 -29.87
C ASN A 185 23.30 -4.34 -28.86
N ASN A 186 23.47 -4.80 -27.61
CA ASN A 186 22.37 -4.94 -26.64
C ASN A 186 22.74 -4.63 -25.18
N GLN A 187 23.89 -4.01 -24.91
CA GLN A 187 24.30 -3.65 -23.54
C GLN A 187 24.15 -2.14 -23.29
N VAL A 188 23.38 -1.81 -22.26
CA VAL A 188 23.20 -0.44 -21.75
C VAL A 188 24.04 -0.29 -20.49
N LYS A 189 25.01 0.63 -20.50
CA LYS A 189 25.79 0.94 -19.28
C LYS A 189 24.97 1.86 -18.38
N GLY A 190 24.69 1.42 -17.17
CA GLY A 190 23.92 2.18 -16.19
C GLY A 190 24.18 1.68 -14.77
N TYR A 191 23.84 2.50 -13.78
CA TYR A 191 23.97 2.18 -12.36
C TYR A 191 22.60 1.94 -11.75
N CYS A 192 22.52 1.03 -10.78
CA CYS A 192 21.32 0.75 -10.02
C CYS A 192 21.62 0.79 -8.52
N LEU A 193 20.85 1.56 -7.77
CA LEU A 193 20.89 1.53 -6.31
C LEU A 193 19.98 0.41 -5.81
N LYS A 194 20.58 -0.61 -5.18
CA LYS A 194 19.84 -1.64 -4.46
C LYS A 194 19.82 -1.28 -2.98
N ALA A 195 18.63 -0.99 -2.45
CA ALA A 195 18.39 -0.74 -1.04
C ALA A 195 17.26 -1.64 -0.53
N ASP A 196 17.41 -2.15 0.69
CA ASP A 196 16.41 -2.99 1.37
C ASP A 196 16.35 -2.64 2.86
N ILE A 197 15.16 -2.70 3.45
CA ILE A 197 14.95 -2.43 4.87
C ILE A 197 14.83 -3.78 5.58
N LYS A 198 15.75 -4.05 6.51
CA LYS A 198 15.73 -5.26 7.32
C LYS A 198 14.51 -5.24 8.25
N HIS A 199 13.85 -6.40 8.39
CA HIS A 199 12.74 -6.62 9.34
C HIS A 199 11.73 -5.46 9.49
N TYR A 200 11.31 -4.83 8.38
CA TYR A 200 10.48 -3.61 8.42
C TYR A 200 9.30 -3.67 9.42
N PHE A 201 8.55 -4.76 9.43
CA PHE A 201 7.40 -4.89 10.33
C PHE A 201 7.79 -5.02 11.80
N ASP A 202 8.98 -5.52 12.12
CA ASP A 202 9.50 -5.62 13.48
C ASP A 202 10.13 -4.29 13.93
N GLU A 203 10.73 -3.53 13.02
CA GLU A 203 11.50 -2.32 13.32
C GLU A 203 10.70 -1.01 13.18
N VAL A 204 9.50 -1.04 12.58
CA VAL A 204 8.69 0.17 12.39
C VAL A 204 8.25 0.79 13.72
N ASN A 205 8.56 2.07 13.91
CA ASN A 205 8.09 2.83 15.07
C ASN A 205 6.58 3.14 14.94
N HIS A 206 5.79 2.62 15.86
CA HIS A 206 4.33 2.75 15.83
C HIS A 206 3.84 4.19 16.08
N ASP A 207 4.56 4.99 16.87
CA ASP A 207 4.18 6.39 17.13
C ASP A 207 4.34 7.23 15.86
N ILE A 208 5.46 7.08 15.16
CA ILE A 208 5.71 7.75 13.87
C ILE A 208 4.67 7.30 12.84
N LEU A 209 4.38 5.99 12.76
CA LEU A 209 3.36 5.45 11.87
C LEU A 209 1.98 6.06 12.14
N LEU A 210 1.56 6.11 13.40
CA LEU A 210 0.28 6.70 13.79
C LEU A 210 0.24 8.21 13.49
N GLN A 211 1.33 8.95 13.70
CA GLN A 211 1.42 10.35 13.31
C GLN A 211 1.25 10.54 11.80
N ILE A 212 1.86 9.69 10.97
CA ILE A 212 1.69 9.74 9.51
C ILE A 212 0.23 9.47 9.12
N ILE A 213 -0.42 8.47 9.73
CA ILE A 213 -1.83 8.15 9.47
C ILE A 213 -2.73 9.33 9.86
N LYS A 214 -2.49 9.95 11.02
CA LYS A 214 -3.25 11.11 11.54
C LYS A 214 -3.23 12.32 10.60
N ARG A 215 -2.20 12.47 9.75
CA ARG A 215 -2.15 13.55 8.74
C ARG A 215 -3.28 13.45 7.70
N LYS A 216 -3.84 12.26 7.49
CA LYS A 216 -4.93 11.98 6.53
C LYS A 216 -6.24 11.63 7.22
N ILE A 217 -6.18 10.97 8.37
CA ILE A 217 -7.32 10.44 9.10
C ILE A 217 -7.54 11.27 10.37
N ASN A 218 -8.59 12.07 10.38
CA ASN A 218 -9.00 12.88 11.51
C ASN A 218 -10.23 12.26 12.18
N ASP A 219 -10.04 11.07 12.74
CA ASP A 219 -11.07 10.30 13.44
C ASP A 219 -10.41 9.48 14.56
N ASP A 220 -10.50 9.98 15.78
CA ASP A 220 -9.82 9.38 16.95
C ASP A 220 -10.27 7.96 17.23
N LYS A 221 -11.52 7.60 16.91
CA LYS A 221 -12.01 6.22 17.10
C LYS A 221 -11.36 5.27 16.10
N THR A 222 -11.16 5.73 14.87
CA THR A 222 -10.42 4.96 13.86
C THR A 222 -8.96 4.80 14.26
N ILE A 223 -8.32 5.87 14.74
CA ILE A 223 -6.93 5.82 15.23
C ILE A 223 -6.81 4.88 16.43
N TRP A 224 -7.76 4.93 17.37
CA TRP A 224 -7.81 4.02 18.51
C TRP A 224 -7.83 2.56 18.06
N LEU A 225 -8.70 2.20 17.11
CA LEU A 225 -8.79 0.82 16.62
C LEU A 225 -7.49 0.35 15.95
N ILE A 226 -6.86 1.23 15.14
CA ILE A 226 -5.55 0.93 14.54
C ILE A 226 -4.50 0.70 15.63
N SER A 227 -4.48 1.54 16.67
CA SER A 227 -3.54 1.40 17.79
C SER A 227 -3.72 0.08 18.54
N GLN A 228 -4.96 -0.39 18.76
CA GLN A 228 -5.22 -1.70 19.39
C GLN A 228 -4.58 -2.84 18.58
N ILE A 229 -4.70 -2.80 17.25
CA ILE A 229 -4.12 -3.82 16.36
C ILE A 229 -2.59 -3.77 16.38
N LEU A 230 -2.00 -2.57 16.31
CA LEU A 230 -0.55 -2.40 16.34
C LEU A 230 0.04 -2.87 17.69
N ASN A 231 -0.64 -2.57 18.80
CA ASN A 231 -0.19 -2.95 20.14
C ASN A 231 -0.24 -4.47 20.36
N ASN A 232 -1.20 -5.18 19.77
CA ASN A 232 -1.24 -6.65 19.83
C ASN A 232 0.04 -7.28 19.23
N SER A 233 0.57 -6.69 18.16
CA SER A 233 1.84 -7.14 17.58
C SER A 233 3.03 -6.87 18.50
N ALA A 234 3.05 -5.73 19.20
CA ALA A 234 4.12 -5.35 20.12
C ALA A 234 4.12 -6.20 21.41
N ASN A 235 2.96 -6.46 22.01
CA ASN A 235 2.86 -7.31 23.21
C ASN A 235 3.34 -8.73 22.93
N SER A 236 3.04 -9.25 21.74
CA SER A 236 3.58 -10.54 21.31
C SER A 236 5.10 -10.54 21.18
N ARG A 237 5.78 -9.38 21.08
CA ARG A 237 7.26 -9.27 21.06
C ARG A 237 7.85 -9.32 22.45
N THR A 238 7.30 -8.58 23.40
CA THR A 238 7.80 -8.55 24.79
C THR A 238 7.76 -9.93 25.44
N GLN A 239 6.75 -10.74 25.12
CA GLN A 239 6.67 -12.13 25.58
C GLN A 239 7.79 -13.02 24.96
N ARG A 240 8.28 -12.69 23.75
CA ARG A 240 9.36 -13.43 23.06
C ARG A 240 10.75 -13.13 23.62
N GLU A 241 10.97 -11.93 24.15
CA GLU A 241 12.27 -11.53 24.73
C GLU A 241 12.48 -12.23 26.07
N ARG A 242 11.43 -12.31 26.90
CA ARG A 242 11.46 -13.01 28.19
C ARG A 242 11.60 -14.54 28.10
N GLU A 243 11.23 -15.16 26.97
CA GLU A 243 11.38 -16.61 26.74
C GLU A 243 12.77 -16.98 26.19
N ARG A 244 13.63 -15.99 25.89
CA ARG A 244 14.99 -16.19 25.36
C ARG A 244 16.10 -15.94 26.38
N GLU A 245 15.74 -15.36 27.52
CA GLU A 245 16.57 -15.18 28.71
C GLU A 245 16.40 -16.38 29.64
#